data_AF-A0A5C9CAX4-F1
#
_entry.id   AF-A0A5C9CAX4-F1
#
_cell.length_a   1.000
_cell.length_b   1.000
_cell.length_c   1.000
_cell.angle_alpha   90.00
_cell.angle_beta   90.00
_cell.angle_gamma   90.00
#
_symmetry.space_group_name_H-M   'P 1'
#
loop_
_entity.id
_entity.type
_entity.pdbx_description
1 polymer ?
#
loop_
_entity_poly.entity_id
_entity_poly.type
_entity_poly.pdbx_seq_one_letter_code
_entity_poly.pdbx_strand_id
1 'polypeptide(L)'
;KVLTEGLDKLPSSVVTAVIVASVAALILEVLRIVTKNRLPLSPVALGLAFVIDFKSASCMFLGSFLFWLLGVGRIKEENSHGNLWVENHEPICAGVIAGASLMGILDILVGVFLL
;
A
#
# COMPACT_ATOMS: atom_id res chain seq x y z
N LYS A 1 9.59 -1.33 -23.88
CA LYS A 1 10.55 -0.33 -24.40
C LYS A 1 9.97 1.09 -24.48
N VAL A 2 9.06 1.48 -23.59
CA VAL A 2 8.44 2.83 -23.60
C VAL A 2 8.99 3.75 -22.50
N LEU A 3 9.57 3.20 -21.43
CA LEU A 3 10.15 3.98 -20.33
C LEU A 3 11.63 4.33 -20.54
N THR A 4 12.30 3.68 -21.49
CA THR A 4 13.73 3.88 -21.79
C THR A 4 13.97 5.08 -22.72
N GLU A 5 12.95 5.53 -23.45
CA GLU A 5 13.06 6.61 -24.45
C GLU A 5 12.59 7.98 -23.92
N GLY A 6 12.39 8.12 -22.61
CA GLY A 6 12.01 9.38 -21.96
C GLY A 6 10.50 9.66 -21.94
N LEU A 7 10.11 10.68 -21.16
CA LEU A 7 8.70 11.08 -20.98
C LEU A 7 8.05 11.55 -22.30
N ASP A 8 8.84 12.01 -23.27
CA ASP A 8 8.38 12.48 -24.59
C ASP A 8 7.82 11.37 -25.48
N LYS A 9 8.13 10.09 -25.21
CA LYS A 9 7.61 8.93 -25.94
C LYS A 9 6.32 8.37 -25.34
N LEU A 10 5.84 8.92 -24.23
CA LEU A 10 4.55 8.54 -23.66
C LEU A 10 3.41 9.11 -24.50
N PRO A 11 2.27 8.39 -24.64
CA PRO A 11 1.08 8.96 -25.23
C PRO A 11 0.68 10.25 -24.49
N SER A 12 0.34 11.30 -25.24
CA SER A 12 -0.04 12.61 -24.69
C SER A 12 -1.20 12.53 -23.68
N SER A 13 -2.09 11.55 -23.85
CA SER A 13 -3.17 11.23 -22.91
C SER A 13 -2.66 10.78 -21.54
N VAL A 14 -1.58 10.01 -21.47
CA VAL A 14 -0.99 9.52 -20.21
C VAL A 14 -0.34 10.68 -19.45
N VAL A 15 0.41 11.53 -20.15
CA VAL A 15 1.04 12.71 -19.54
C VAL A 15 -0.02 13.64 -18.93
N THR A 16 -1.10 13.88 -19.67
CA THR A 16 -2.22 14.70 -19.20
C THR A 16 -2.90 14.06 -17.97
N ALA A 17 -3.12 12.75 -17.99
CA ALA A 17 -3.71 12.03 -16.85
C ALA A 17 -2.84 12.11 -15.59
N VAL A 18 -1.52 11.98 -15.72
CA VAL A 18 -0.58 12.09 -14.59
C VAL A 18 -0.58 13.51 -14.01
N ILE A 19 -0.63 14.55 -14.85
CA ILE A 19 -0.70 15.94 -14.39
C ILE A 19 -2.01 16.18 -13.63
N VAL A 20 -3.14 15.77 -14.20
CA VAL A 20 -4.45 15.94 -13.56
C VAL A 20 -4.53 15.17 -12.23
N ALA A 21 -4.06 13.92 -12.20
CA ALA A 21 -4.03 13.11 -10.99
C ALA A 21 -3.12 13.71 -9.91
N SER A 22 -1.95 14.24 -10.29
CA SER A 22 -1.02 14.92 -9.39
C SER A 22 -1.65 16.18 -8.78
N VAL A 23 -2.32 17.00 -9.59
CA VAL A 23 -3.01 18.21 -9.10
C VAL A 23 -4.17 17.84 -8.18
N ALA A 24 -4.98 16.85 -8.54
CA ALA A 24 -6.08 16.38 -7.71
C ALA A 24 -5.58 15.83 -6.36
N ALA A 25 -4.51 15.04 -6.36
CA ALA A 25 -3.88 14.53 -5.14
C ALA A 25 -3.36 15.66 -4.24
N LEU A 26 -2.73 16.68 -4.82
CA LEU A 26 -2.25 17.86 -4.09
C LEU A 26 -3.41 18.64 -3.47
N ILE A 27 -4.50 18.85 -4.19
CA ILE A 27 -5.71 19.51 -3.66
C ILE A 27 -6.27 18.72 -2.47
N LEU A 28 -6.40 17.39 -2.60
CA LEU A 28 -6.92 16.54 -1.52
C LEU A 28 -6.03 16.57 -0.28
N GLU A 29 -4.71 16.55 -0.44
CA GLU A 29 -3.77 16.63 0.68
C GLU A 29 -3.82 18.00 1.37
N VAL A 30 -3.86 19.10 0.60
CA VAL A 30 -4.00 20.46 1.14
C VAL A 30 -5.32 20.61 1.90
N LEU A 31 -6.43 20.11 1.34
CA LEU A 31 -7.74 20.13 2.02
C LEU A 31 -7.70 19.33 3.32
N ARG A 32 -7.04 18.17 3.36
CA ARG A 32 -6.87 17.37 4.58
C ARG A 32 -6.11 18.14 5.67
N ILE A 33 -5.06 18.86 5.30
CA ILE A 33 -4.26 19.69 6.22
C ILE A 33 -5.12 20.86 6.75
N VAL A 34 -5.78 21.60 5.87
CA VAL A 34 -6.61 22.77 6.24
C VAL A 34 -7.79 22.37 7.11
N THR A 35 -8.45 21.25 6.81
CA THR A 35 -9.56 20.72 7.60
C THR A 35 -9.12 20.06 8.90
N LYS A 36 -7.82 20.12 9.26
CA LYS A 36 -7.26 19.54 10.48
C LYS A 36 -7.65 18.06 10.64
N ASN A 37 -7.53 17.30 9.54
CA ASN A 37 -7.83 15.88 9.48
C ASN A 37 -9.28 15.51 9.84
N ARG A 38 -10.23 16.46 9.71
CA ARG A 38 -11.67 16.22 9.87
C ARG A 38 -12.28 15.45 8.70
N LEU A 39 -11.64 15.48 7.54
CA LEU A 39 -12.03 14.67 6.39
C LEU A 39 -11.62 13.22 6.64
N PRO A 40 -12.57 12.26 6.69
CA PRO A 40 -12.26 10.84 6.90
C PRO A 40 -11.65 10.15 5.67
N LEU A 41 -11.39 10.90 4.59
CA LEU A 41 -10.87 10.38 3.33
C LEU A 41 -9.35 10.55 3.29
N SER A 42 -8.64 9.42 3.29
CA SER A 42 -7.20 9.38 3.06
C SER A 42 -6.90 9.47 1.56
N PRO A 43 -6.14 10.48 1.08
CA PRO A 43 -5.76 10.60 -0.33
C PRO A 43 -5.01 9.37 -0.85
N VAL A 44 -4.19 8.76 0.01
CA VAL A 44 -3.46 7.52 -0.27
C VAL A 44 -4.42 6.36 -0.49
N ALA A 45 -5.43 6.20 0.38
CA ALA A 45 -6.42 5.14 0.23
C ALA A 45 -7.26 5.31 -1.05
N LEU A 46 -7.60 6.55 -1.40
CA LEU A 46 -8.31 6.87 -2.63
C LEU A 46 -7.49 6.52 -3.88
N GLY A 47 -6.18 6.80 -3.88
CA GLY A 47 -5.27 6.39 -4.95
C GLY A 47 -5.11 4.87 -5.04
N LEU A 48 -4.91 4.20 -3.91
CA LEU A 48 -4.74 2.73 -3.86
C LEU A 48 -6.00 1.98 -4.31
N ALA A 49 -7.20 2.54 -4.11
CA ALA A 49 -8.45 1.93 -4.55
C ALA A 49 -8.52 1.73 -6.08
N PHE A 50 -7.81 2.53 -6.88
CA PHE A 50 -7.75 2.38 -8.33
C PHE A 50 -6.68 1.38 -8.80
N VAL A 51 -5.73 1.03 -7.94
CA VAL A 51 -4.58 0.18 -8.28
C VAL A 51 -4.76 -1.25 -7.78
N ILE A 52 -5.35 -1.42 -6.59
CA ILE A 52 -5.42 -2.72 -5.92
C ILE A 52 -6.73 -3.43 -6.27
N ASP A 53 -6.62 -4.68 -6.72
CA ASP A 53 -7.77 -5.57 -6.90
C ASP A 53 -8.52 -5.85 -5.60
N PHE A 54 -9.84 -6.01 -5.69
CA PHE A 54 -10.70 -6.27 -4.54
C PHE A 54 -10.24 -7.48 -3.70
N LYS A 55 -9.77 -8.54 -4.35
CA LYS A 55 -9.28 -9.75 -3.66
C LYS A 55 -8.08 -9.44 -2.77
N SER A 56 -7.10 -8.68 -3.28
CA SER A 56 -5.92 -8.26 -2.52
C SER A 56 -6.28 -7.32 -1.37
N ALA A 57 -7.19 -6.36 -1.62
CA ALA A 57 -7.70 -5.46 -0.60
C ALA A 57 -8.41 -6.22 0.55
N SER A 58 -9.21 -7.23 0.23
CA SER A 58 -9.90 -8.06 1.22
C SER A 58 -8.93 -8.88 2.08
N CYS A 59 -7.87 -9.44 1.49
CA CYS A 59 -6.81 -10.12 2.24
C CYS A 59 -6.06 -9.16 3.18
N MET A 60 -5.72 -7.95 2.72
CA MET A 60 -5.08 -6.93 3.54
C MET A 60 -5.97 -6.51 4.72
N PHE A 61 -7.27 -6.33 4.46
CA PHE A 61 -8.24 -6.03 5.52
C PHE A 61 -8.33 -7.17 6.54
N LEU A 62 -8.43 -8.42 6.09
CA LEU A 62 -8.48 -9.58 6.99
C LEU A 62 -7.21 -9.70 7.84
N GLY A 63 -6.03 -9.50 7.25
CA GLY A 63 -4.76 -9.50 8.00
C GLY A 63 -4.73 -8.42 9.07
N SER A 64 -5.09 -7.19 8.71
CA SER A 64 -5.17 -6.06 9.65
C SER A 64 -6.23 -6.30 10.73
N PHE A 65 -7.38 -6.87 10.37
CA PHE A 65 -8.46 -7.21 11.30
C PHE A 65 -8.05 -8.29 12.30
N LEU A 66 -7.28 -9.30 11.87
CA LEU A 66 -6.72 -10.32 12.77
C LEU A 66 -5.73 -9.71 13.77
N PHE A 67 -4.82 -8.84 13.33
CA PHE A 67 -3.91 -8.14 14.24
C PHE A 67 -4.64 -7.22 15.21
N TRP A 68 -5.68 -6.54 14.73
CA TRP A 68 -6.54 -5.73 15.57
C TRP A 68 -7.26 -6.58 16.62
N LEU A 69 -7.82 -7.74 16.26
CA LEU A 69 -8.46 -8.66 17.20
C LEU A 69 -7.47 -9.22 18.23
N LEU A 70 -6.24 -9.56 17.82
CA LEU A 70 -5.16 -9.99 18.72
C LEU A 70 -4.65 -8.88 19.65
N GLY A 71 -4.82 -7.61 19.28
CA GLY A 71 -4.44 -6.43 20.07
C GLY A 71 -5.57 -5.86 20.94
N VAL A 72 -6.84 -6.00 20.53
CA VAL A 72 -8.01 -5.51 21.26
C VAL A 72 -8.25 -6.36 22.50
N GLY A 73 -8.16 -5.73 23.67
CA GLY A 73 -8.47 -6.34 24.98
C GLY A 73 -7.25 -6.80 25.79
N ARG A 74 -6.02 -6.66 25.29
CA ARG A 74 -4.81 -6.88 26.09
C ARG A 74 -4.40 -5.59 26.80
N ILE A 75 -4.77 -5.50 28.07
CA ILE A 75 -4.23 -4.49 28.99
C ILE A 75 -2.72 -4.72 29.08
N LYS A 76 -1.96 -3.64 28.91
CA LYS A 76 -0.49 -3.65 28.87
C LYS A 76 0.06 -4.00 30.26
N GLU A 77 0.17 -5.29 30.55
CA GLU A 77 0.85 -5.79 31.73
C GLU A 77 2.37 -5.57 31.54
N GLU A 78 2.94 -4.67 32.35
CA GLU A 78 4.30 -4.13 32.25
C GLU A 78 5.42 -5.18 32.37
N ASN A 79 5.11 -6.43 32.75
CA ASN A 79 6.09 -7.48 33.06
C ASN A 79 5.88 -8.82 32.33
N SER A 80 4.94 -8.92 31.38
CA SER A 80 4.81 -10.13 30.55
C SER A 80 5.54 -9.95 29.24
N HIS A 81 6.18 -11.00 28.71
CA HIS A 81 6.80 -11.00 27.39
C HIS A 81 5.80 -10.45 26.38
N GLY A 82 5.97 -9.16 26.00
CA GLY A 82 5.06 -8.43 25.14
C GLY A 82 4.81 -9.24 23.87
N ASN A 83 3.56 -9.27 23.40
CA ASN A 83 3.21 -10.08 22.25
C ASN A 83 3.93 -9.51 21.01
N LEU A 84 5.14 -10.00 20.74
CA LEU A 84 6.07 -9.51 19.71
C LEU A 84 5.38 -9.41 18.35
N TRP A 85 4.38 -10.25 18.09
CA TRP A 85 3.57 -10.25 16.88
C TRP A 85 2.70 -9.00 16.70
N VAL A 86 2.13 -8.45 17.79
CA VAL A 86 1.27 -7.26 17.73
C VAL A 86 2.12 -5.99 17.75
N GLU A 87 3.18 -5.96 18.56
CA GLU A 87 4.09 -4.80 18.62
C GLU A 87 4.89 -4.62 17.31
N ASN A 88 5.23 -5.73 16.63
CA ASN A 88 5.93 -5.71 15.35
C ASN A 88 4.99 -5.91 14.14
N HIS A 89 3.70 -5.59 14.27
CA HIS A 89 2.74 -5.77 13.18
C HIS A 89 3.11 -5.00 11.91
N GLU A 90 3.60 -3.76 12.01
CA GLU A 90 4.06 -2.96 10.87
C GLU A 90 5.21 -3.63 10.09
N PRO A 91 6.34 -4.01 10.70
CA PRO A 91 7.42 -4.68 9.98
C PRO A 91 7.05 -6.10 9.52
N ILE A 92 6.21 -6.84 10.25
CA ILE A 92 5.72 -8.16 9.81
C ILE A 92 4.89 -8.02 8.53
N CYS A 93 3.94 -7.08 8.50
CA CYS A 93 3.11 -6.84 7.31
C CYS A 93 3.97 -6.36 6.13
N ALA A 94 4.88 -5.42 6.36
CA ALA A 94 5.79 -4.93 5.33
C ALA A 94 6.67 -6.06 4.77
N GLY A 95 7.20 -6.93 5.63
CA GLY A 95 7.99 -8.11 5.26
C GLY A 95 7.19 -9.11 4.43
N VAL A 96 5.93 -9.37 4.77
CA VAL A 96 5.05 -10.29 4.01
C VAL A 96 4.75 -9.74 2.62
N ILE A 97 4.46 -8.44 2.50
CA ILE A 97 4.21 -7.79 1.19
C ILE A 97 5.49 -7.83 0.32
N ALA A 98 6.65 -7.54 0.91
CA ALA A 98 7.93 -7.62 0.24
C ALA A 98 8.25 -9.04 -0.23
N GLY A 99 8.03 -10.05 0.62
CA GLY A 99 8.22 -11.46 0.30
C GLY A 99 7.31 -11.94 -0.84
N ALA A 100 6.03 -11.56 -0.82
CA ALA A 100 5.08 -11.89 -1.90
C ALA A 100 5.53 -11.29 -3.26
N SER A 101 6.03 -10.05 -3.22
CA SER A 101 6.55 -9.37 -4.42
C SER A 101 7.81 -10.04 -4.95
N LEU A 102 8.72 -10.44 -4.05
CA LEU A 102 9.94 -11.19 -4.41
C LEU A 102 9.63 -12.55 -5.04
N MET A 103 8.65 -13.29 -4.51
CA MET A 103 8.24 -14.57 -5.10
C MET A 103 7.65 -14.42 -6.50
N GLY A 104 6.84 -13.37 -6.74
CA GLY A 104 6.33 -13.09 -8.08
C GLY A 104 7.45 -12.76 -9.08
N ILE A 105 8.44 -11.98 -8.67
CA ILE A 105 9.62 -11.69 -9.51
C ILE A 105 10.43 -12.96 -9.76
N LEU A 106 10.63 -13.80 -8.73
CA LEU A 106 11.37 -15.05 -8.83
C LEU A 106 10.72 -16.02 -9.83
N ASP A 107 9.40 -16.17 -9.81
CA ASP A 107 8.65 -17.02 -10.75
C ASP A 107 8.87 -16.59 -12.20
N ILE A 108 8.79 -15.28 -12.48
CA ILE A 108 9.10 -14.71 -13.80
C ILE A 108 10.54 -15.01 -14.20
N LEU A 109 11.49 -14.89 -13.27
CA LEU A 109 12.91 -15.13 -13.53
C LEU A 109 13.18 -16.60 -13.87
N VAL A 110 12.60 -17.53 -13.11
CA VAL A 110 12.67 -18.97 -13.40
C VAL A 110 12.05 -19.27 -14.75
N GLY A 111 10.89 -18.70 -15.06
CA GLY A 111 10.22 -18.88 -16.35
C GLY A 111 10.96 -18.31 -17.56
N VAL A 112 11.91 -17.38 -17.37
CA VAL A 112 12.72 -16.79 -18.46
C VAL A 112 14.07 -17.48 -18.63
N PHE A 113 14.70 -17.94 -17.53
CA PHE A 113 16.06 -18.46 -17.56
C PHE A 113 16.18 -19.98 -17.52
N LEU A 114 15.17 -20.69 -16.98
CA LEU A 114 15.22 -22.14 -16.78
C LEU A 114 14.18 -22.92 -17.58
N LEU A 115 13.08 -22.28 -17.98
CA LEU A 115 12.05 -22.83 -18.87
C LEU A 115 12.10 -22.13 -20.23
#